data_AF-A0A0V0R3Y0-F1
#
_entry.id   AF-A0A0V0R3Y0-F1
#
_cell.length_a   1.000
_cell.length_b   1.000
_cell.length_c   1.000
_cell.angle_alpha   90.00
_cell.angle_beta   90.00
_cell.angle_gamma   90.00
#
_symmetry.space_group_name_H-M   'P 1'
#
loop_
_entity.id
_entity.type
_entity.pdbx_description
1 polymer ?
#
loop_
_entity_poly.entity_id
_entity_poly.type
_entity_poly.pdbx_seq_one_letter_code
_entity_poly.pdbx_strand_id
1 'polypeptide(L)'
;MSEQDKEDFEKEILKFIRQSSQNIDFMKSELEKNKPNTFMYCTSGMEMTHKKKVIENLFYKLSIVSKQLKQFKQHRIRKQEQILMLTKNKVKNYEDKKQQIEQRRSQKKSYIIYNDEVDTRESILSDQEKKKLLLENQKLLYTFQDETQTIMENQQKLLEISELINTMGQKLTDQDLTIDQILDDSKSSLKNVQKSNENLIDSKKYSEKIGGRWSVFFLILSVILLILDYLKS
;
A
#
# COMPACT_ATOMS: atom_id res chain seq x y z
N MET A 1 -23.58 12.52 3.06
CA MET A 1 -22.33 12.18 3.75
C MET A 1 -21.60 13.47 4.05
N SER A 2 -21.54 13.82 5.33
CA SER A 2 -20.90 15.04 5.83
C SER A 2 -19.37 14.99 5.62
N GLU A 3 -18.67 16.13 5.70
CA GLU A 3 -17.20 16.13 5.64
C GLU A 3 -16.59 15.37 6.82
N GLN A 4 -17.24 15.39 7.99
CA GLN A 4 -16.86 14.62 9.16
C GLN A 4 -16.97 13.11 8.91
N ASP A 5 -18.09 12.66 8.32
CA ASP A 5 -18.31 11.24 7.98
C ASP A 5 -17.23 10.72 7.03
N LYS A 6 -16.77 11.57 6.09
CA LYS A 6 -15.70 11.24 5.16
C LYS A 6 -14.35 11.12 5.86
N GLU A 7 -14.05 11.99 6.82
CA GLU A 7 -12.81 11.91 7.59
C GLU A 7 -12.77 10.67 8.50
N ASP A 8 -13.88 10.35 9.14
CA ASP A 8 -13.95 9.18 10.02
C ASP A 8 -13.87 7.89 9.20
N PHE A 9 -14.50 7.84 8.02
CA PHE A 9 -14.31 6.76 7.07
C PHE A 9 -12.86 6.62 6.59
N GLU A 10 -12.16 7.73 6.31
CA GLU A 10 -10.73 7.69 5.96
C GLU A 10 -9.87 7.16 7.11
N LYS A 11 -10.15 7.56 8.36
CA LYS A 11 -9.44 7.04 9.54
C LYS A 11 -9.67 5.54 9.71
N GLU A 12 -10.90 5.07 9.51
CA GLU A 12 -11.22 3.65 9.57
C GLU A 12 -10.49 2.85 8.49
N ILE A 13 -10.46 3.35 7.24
CA ILE A 13 -9.70 2.71 6.16
C ILE A 13 -8.21 2.68 6.50
N LEU A 14 -7.63 3.77 7.02
CA LEU A 14 -6.22 3.80 7.40
C LEU A 14 -5.90 2.81 8.51
N LYS A 15 -6.78 2.72 9.51
CA LYS A 15 -6.67 1.73 10.59
C LYS A 15 -6.72 0.32 10.03
N PHE A 16 -7.67 0.05 9.13
CA PHE A 16 -7.81 -1.24 8.46
C PHE A 16 -6.57 -1.59 7.62
N ILE A 17 -6.01 -0.63 6.89
CA ILE A 17 -4.80 -0.83 6.09
C ILE A 17 -3.60 -1.16 7.00
N ARG A 18 -3.42 -0.42 8.09
CA ARG A 18 -2.35 -0.67 9.08
C ARG A 18 -2.50 -2.06 9.70
N GLN A 19 -3.70 -2.42 10.13
CA GLN A 19 -3.98 -3.72 10.73
C GLN A 19 -3.78 -4.87 9.72
N SER A 20 -4.23 -4.68 8.49
CA SER A 20 -4.03 -5.66 7.41
C SER A 20 -2.55 -5.84 7.10
N SER A 21 -1.76 -4.74 7.06
CA SER A 21 -0.31 -4.81 6.89
C SER A 21 0.35 -5.58 8.02
N GLN A 22 -0.03 -5.33 9.28
CA GLN A 22 0.50 -6.03 10.45
C GLN A 22 0.17 -7.52 10.42
N ASN A 23 -1.07 -7.88 10.04
CA ASN A 23 -1.48 -9.27 9.90
C ASN A 23 -0.66 -9.98 8.82
N ILE A 24 -0.38 -9.31 7.70
CA ILE A 24 0.45 -9.91 6.65
C ILE A 24 1.91 -10.06 7.11
N ASP A 25 2.46 -9.06 7.82
CA ASP A 25 3.80 -9.16 8.40
C ASP A 25 3.87 -10.31 9.43
N PHE A 26 2.82 -10.51 10.23
CA PHE A 26 2.70 -11.63 11.15
C PHE A 26 2.72 -12.96 10.40
N MET A 27 1.86 -13.14 9.39
CA MET A 27 1.83 -14.37 8.57
C MET A 27 3.18 -14.64 7.89
N LYS A 28 3.88 -13.59 7.44
CA LYS A 28 5.23 -13.70 6.87
C LYS A 28 6.23 -14.18 7.92
N SER A 29 6.20 -13.62 9.12
CA SER A 29 7.08 -14.04 10.22
C SER A 29 6.83 -15.48 10.67
N GLU A 30 5.57 -15.91 10.65
CA GLU A 30 5.16 -17.26 10.99
C GLU A 30 5.63 -18.27 9.94
N LEU A 31 5.55 -17.92 8.66
CA LEU A 31 6.14 -18.70 7.56
C LEU A 31 7.66 -18.83 7.67
N GLU A 32 8.36 -17.76 8.03
CA GLU A 32 9.82 -17.80 8.17
C GLU A 32 10.25 -18.63 9.39
N LYS A 33 9.48 -18.62 10.49
CA LYS A 33 9.71 -19.49 11.66
C LYS A 33 9.39 -20.96 11.39
N ASN A 34 8.37 -21.22 10.57
CA ASN A 34 7.97 -22.56 10.17
C ASN A 34 8.77 -23.11 8.98
N LYS A 35 9.89 -22.47 8.58
CA LYS A 35 10.84 -23.07 7.64
C LYS A 35 11.27 -24.42 8.22
N PRO A 36 10.86 -25.55 7.60
CA PRO A 36 11.18 -26.85 8.16
C PRO A 36 12.70 -27.00 8.15
N ASN A 37 13.27 -27.34 9.31
CA ASN A 37 14.63 -27.85 9.37
C ASN A 37 14.72 -28.99 8.35
N THR A 38 15.55 -28.74 7.34
CA THR A 38 15.94 -29.59 6.23
C THR A 38 15.81 -31.07 6.57
N PHE A 39 14.87 -31.80 5.94
CA PHE A 39 15.19 -33.07 5.25
C PHE A 39 14.02 -33.82 4.58
N MET A 40 12.74 -33.72 5.00
CA MET A 40 11.83 -34.88 4.73
C MET A 40 10.42 -34.71 4.13
N TYR A 41 9.96 -33.54 3.67
CA TYR A 41 8.58 -33.45 3.13
C TYR A 41 8.47 -32.60 1.85
N CYS A 42 8.38 -33.26 0.69
CA CYS A 42 8.11 -32.62 -0.61
C CYS A 42 6.74 -31.92 -0.68
N THR A 43 5.75 -32.39 0.10
CA THR A 43 4.43 -31.75 0.26
C THR A 43 4.51 -30.40 0.97
N SER A 44 5.49 -30.22 1.87
CA SER A 44 5.70 -28.96 2.60
C SER A 44 6.20 -27.84 1.68
N GLY A 45 7.03 -28.15 0.67
CA GLY A 45 7.58 -27.14 -0.25
C GLY A 45 6.52 -26.45 -1.12
N MET A 46 5.58 -27.23 -1.69
CA MET A 46 4.46 -26.68 -2.47
C MET A 46 3.51 -25.85 -1.61
N GLU A 47 3.20 -26.33 -0.40
CA GLU A 47 2.32 -25.61 0.54
C GLU A 47 2.94 -24.27 0.98
N MET A 48 4.25 -24.26 1.26
CA MET A 48 5.01 -23.05 1.60
C MET A 48 5.05 -22.05 0.43
N THR A 49 5.23 -22.54 -0.80
CA THR A 49 5.22 -21.71 -2.01
C THR A 49 3.84 -21.09 -2.24
N HIS A 50 2.77 -21.89 -2.07
CA HIS A 50 1.40 -21.39 -2.17
C HIS A 50 1.10 -20.32 -1.10
N LYS A 51 1.45 -20.57 0.17
CA LYS A 51 1.26 -19.61 1.26
C LYS A 51 2.02 -18.29 1.02
N LYS A 52 3.25 -18.34 0.50
CA LYS A 52 4.01 -17.14 0.10
C LYS A 52 3.33 -16.35 -1.02
N LYS A 53 2.80 -17.04 -2.03
CA LYS A 53 2.08 -16.41 -3.15
C LYS A 53 0.75 -15.77 -2.73
N VAL A 54 0.05 -16.38 -1.76
CA VAL A 54 -1.15 -15.78 -1.15
C VAL A 54 -0.79 -14.48 -0.42
N ILE A 55 0.29 -14.47 0.36
CA ILE A 55 0.77 -13.27 1.07
C ILE A 55 1.07 -12.14 0.09
N GLU A 56 1.79 -12.43 -1.00
CA GLU A 56 2.13 -11.45 -2.02
C GLU A 56 0.87 -10.85 -2.67
N ASN A 57 -0.10 -11.69 -3.05
CA ASN A 57 -1.35 -11.21 -3.65
C ASN A 57 -2.15 -10.34 -2.66
N LEU A 58 -2.22 -10.73 -1.38
CA LEU A 58 -2.84 -9.91 -0.34
C LEU A 58 -2.14 -8.56 -0.20
N PHE A 59 -0.81 -8.55 -0.23
CA PHE A 59 0.00 -7.34 -0.12
C PHE A 59 -0.14 -6.43 -1.36
N TYR A 60 -0.18 -7.03 -2.54
CA TYR A 60 -0.44 -6.34 -3.81
C TYR A 60 -1.81 -5.67 -3.81
N LYS A 61 -2.86 -6.39 -3.40
CA LYS A 61 -4.22 -5.84 -3.27
C LYS A 61 -4.27 -4.70 -2.25
N LEU A 62 -3.61 -4.86 -1.11
CA LEU A 62 -3.49 -3.81 -0.09
C LEU A 62 -2.77 -2.56 -0.63
N SER A 63 -1.76 -2.74 -1.47
CA SER A 63 -1.05 -1.63 -2.14
C SER A 63 -1.96 -0.87 -3.10
N ILE A 64 -2.83 -1.57 -3.85
CA ILE A 64 -3.80 -0.95 -4.77
C ILE A 64 -4.79 -0.10 -3.97
N VAL A 65 -5.37 -0.65 -2.91
CA VAL A 65 -6.33 0.06 -2.05
C VAL A 65 -5.67 1.31 -1.44
N SER A 66 -4.42 1.18 -0.99
CA SER A 66 -3.66 2.31 -0.44
C SER A 66 -3.40 3.40 -1.49
N LYS A 67 -3.07 3.03 -2.74
CA LYS A 67 -2.93 3.98 -3.86
C LYS A 67 -4.23 4.69 -4.20
N GLN A 68 -5.36 3.97 -4.21
CA GLN A 68 -6.68 4.56 -4.46
C GLN A 68 -7.06 5.55 -3.36
N LEU A 69 -6.81 5.22 -2.09
CA LEU A 69 -7.02 6.13 -0.97
C LEU A 69 -6.18 7.41 -1.11
N LYS A 70 -4.91 7.29 -1.50
CA LYS A 70 -4.04 8.45 -1.76
C LYS A 70 -4.59 9.34 -2.88
N GLN A 71 -5.03 8.75 -3.99
CA GLN A 71 -5.62 9.51 -5.10
C GLN A 71 -6.90 10.23 -4.68
N PHE A 72 -7.76 9.56 -3.92
CA PHE A 72 -9.00 10.15 -3.39
C PHE A 72 -8.70 11.35 -2.48
N LYS A 73 -7.74 11.19 -1.55
CA LYS A 73 -7.33 12.26 -0.64
C LYS A 73 -6.69 13.44 -1.37
N GLN A 74 -5.83 13.18 -2.36
CA GLN A 74 -5.28 14.22 -3.24
C GLN A 74 -6.37 14.98 -3.98
N HIS A 75 -7.39 14.28 -4.48
CA HIS A 75 -8.50 14.91 -5.17
C HIS A 75 -9.30 15.84 -4.23
N ARG A 76 -9.53 15.43 -2.98
CA ARG A 76 -10.19 16.28 -1.97
C ARG A 76 -9.38 17.52 -1.64
N ILE A 77 -8.09 17.38 -1.38
CA ILE A 77 -7.19 18.51 -1.08
C ILE A 77 -7.20 19.50 -2.25
N ARG A 78 -7.06 19.03 -3.49
CA ARG A 78 -7.11 19.91 -4.68
C ARG A 78 -8.43 20.67 -4.79
N LYS A 79 -9.56 20.04 -4.46
CA LYS A 79 -10.86 20.73 -4.43
C LYS A 79 -10.92 21.80 -3.34
N GLN A 80 -10.41 21.52 -2.14
CA GLN A 80 -10.33 22.50 -1.05
C GLN A 80 -9.42 23.68 -1.46
N GLU A 81 -8.25 23.41 -2.03
CA GLU A 81 -7.33 24.43 -2.54
C GLU A 81 -7.97 25.31 -3.63
N GLN A 82 -8.72 24.71 -4.57
CA GLN A 82 -9.45 25.46 -5.59
C GLN A 82 -10.50 26.39 -5.00
N ILE A 83 -11.28 25.91 -4.02
CA ILE A 83 -12.26 26.75 -3.31
C ILE A 83 -11.55 27.91 -2.62
N LEU A 84 -10.44 27.63 -1.94
CA LEU A 84 -9.64 28.63 -1.24
C LEU A 84 -9.07 29.70 -2.21
N MET A 85 -8.59 29.29 -3.39
CA MET A 85 -8.15 30.22 -4.43
C MET A 85 -9.29 31.09 -4.98
N LEU A 86 -10.48 30.51 -5.23
CA LEU A 86 -11.64 31.26 -5.68
C LEU A 86 -12.10 32.27 -4.63
N THR A 87 -12.07 31.91 -3.35
CA THR A 87 -12.37 32.81 -2.23
C THR A 87 -11.34 33.93 -2.16
N LYS A 88 -10.04 33.62 -2.24
CA LYS A 88 -8.96 34.62 -2.24
C LYS A 88 -9.06 35.60 -3.43
N ASN A 89 -9.36 35.10 -4.62
CA ASN A 89 -9.53 35.92 -5.82
C ASN A 89 -10.76 36.82 -5.74
N LYS A 90 -11.84 36.37 -5.10
CA LYS A 90 -13.02 37.22 -4.81
C LYS A 90 -12.65 38.34 -3.84
N VAL A 91 -11.95 38.04 -2.75
CA VAL A 91 -11.49 39.04 -1.77
C VAL A 91 -10.60 40.09 -2.44
N LYS A 92 -9.60 39.65 -3.22
CA LYS A 92 -8.70 40.56 -3.94
C LYS A 92 -9.46 41.46 -4.95
N ASN A 93 -10.38 40.91 -5.73
CA ASN A 93 -11.23 41.69 -6.63
C ASN A 93 -12.09 42.74 -5.89
N TYR A 94 -12.55 42.42 -4.68
CA TYR A 94 -13.28 43.37 -3.85
C TYR A 94 -12.37 44.51 -3.34
N GLU A 95 -11.14 44.20 -2.93
CA GLU A 95 -10.16 45.21 -2.53
C GLU A 95 -9.77 46.12 -3.69
N ASP A 96 -9.51 45.55 -4.87
CA ASP A 96 -9.17 46.31 -6.08
C ASP A 96 -10.34 47.25 -6.49
N LYS A 97 -11.58 46.76 -6.43
CA LYS A 97 -12.78 47.59 -6.66
C LYS A 97 -12.93 48.69 -5.62
N LYS A 98 -12.67 48.40 -4.34
CA LYS A 98 -12.73 49.41 -3.27
C LYS A 98 -11.71 50.51 -3.53
N GLN A 99 -10.47 50.15 -3.86
CA GLN A 99 -9.41 51.12 -4.18
C GLN A 99 -9.77 51.98 -5.40
N GLN A 100 -10.35 51.39 -6.46
CA GLN A 100 -10.82 52.16 -7.62
C GLN A 100 -11.96 53.14 -7.26
N ILE A 101 -12.90 52.73 -6.39
CA ILE A 101 -13.98 53.61 -5.90
C ILE A 101 -13.39 54.75 -5.05
N GLU A 102 -12.39 54.47 -4.23
CA GLU A 102 -11.70 55.46 -3.39
C GLU A 102 -10.89 56.46 -4.21
N GLN A 103 -10.18 56.00 -5.26
CA GLN A 103 -9.50 56.87 -6.22
C GLN A 103 -10.48 57.76 -7.00
N ARG A 104 -11.62 57.22 -7.43
CA ARG A 104 -12.69 58.00 -8.06
C ARG A 104 -13.29 59.04 -7.12
N ARG A 105 -13.43 58.73 -5.82
CA ARG A 105 -13.88 59.69 -4.79
C ARG A 105 -12.86 60.82 -4.57
N SER A 106 -11.57 60.52 -4.57
CA SER A 106 -10.50 61.53 -4.48
C SER A 106 -10.47 62.46 -5.70
N GLN A 107 -10.72 61.93 -6.90
CA GLN A 107 -10.84 62.70 -8.15
C GLN A 107 -12.15 63.52 -8.22
N LYS A 108 -13.25 63.03 -7.66
CA LYS A 108 -14.51 63.79 -7.56
C LYS A 108 -14.39 64.95 -6.56
N LYS A 109 -13.72 64.75 -5.43
CA LYS A 109 -13.46 65.81 -4.43
C LYS A 109 -12.65 66.98 -4.98
N SER A 110 -11.74 66.76 -5.93
CA SER A 110 -11.02 67.87 -6.58
C SER A 110 -11.87 68.68 -7.56
N TYR A 111 -13.03 68.18 -7.99
CA TYR A 111 -13.94 68.87 -8.91
C TYR A 111 -15.11 69.58 -8.20
N ILE A 112 -15.42 69.20 -6.96
CA ILE A 112 -16.58 69.73 -6.19
C ILE A 112 -16.25 71.05 -5.45
N ILE A 113 -14.97 71.46 -5.33
CA ILE A 113 -14.61 72.74 -4.70
C ILE A 113 -15.19 73.97 -5.46
N TYR A 114 -15.71 73.80 -6.68
CA TYR A 114 -16.22 74.90 -7.49
C TYR A 114 -17.75 75.06 -7.57
N ASN A 115 -18.56 74.11 -7.10
CA ASN A 115 -20.02 74.24 -7.19
C ASN A 115 -20.67 73.86 -5.85
N ASP A 116 -21.08 74.90 -5.15
CA ASP A 116 -21.97 74.89 -4.00
C ASP A 116 -23.38 74.57 -4.50
N GLU A 117 -23.84 73.32 -4.35
CA GLU A 117 -25.26 72.96 -4.22
C GLU A 117 -25.40 71.45 -3.99
N VAL A 118 -25.65 71.12 -2.72
CA VAL A 118 -26.47 70.02 -2.19
C VAL A 118 -26.79 68.87 -3.16
N ASP A 119 -26.00 67.79 -3.09
CA ASP A 119 -26.52 66.43 -3.31
C ASP A 119 -26.03 65.50 -2.19
N THR A 120 -26.71 65.60 -1.05
CA THR A 120 -26.58 64.73 0.14
C THR A 120 -27.12 63.32 -0.09
N ARG A 121 -26.96 62.78 -1.31
CA ARG A 121 -27.31 61.40 -1.68
C ARG A 121 -26.11 60.49 -1.91
N GLU A 122 -24.89 60.93 -1.60
CA GLU A 122 -23.77 60.00 -1.46
C GLU A 122 -23.93 59.19 -0.16
N SER A 123 -24.67 58.07 -0.29
CA SER A 123 -24.82 56.97 0.65
C SER A 123 -23.57 56.78 1.52
N ILE A 124 -23.62 57.42 2.69
CA ILE A 124 -22.81 57.09 3.85
C ILE A 124 -23.40 55.76 4.30
N LEU A 125 -22.72 54.64 4.02
CA LEU A 125 -23.03 53.36 4.65
C LEU A 125 -23.33 53.64 6.13
N SER A 126 -24.52 53.26 6.59
CA SER A 126 -24.90 53.42 7.99
C SER A 126 -23.80 52.79 8.85
N ASP A 127 -23.49 53.37 10.00
CA ASP A 127 -22.45 52.81 10.88
C ASP A 127 -22.76 51.35 11.27
N GLN A 128 -24.03 50.94 11.22
CA GLN A 128 -24.46 49.55 11.31
C GLN A 128 -23.97 48.67 10.14
N GLU A 129 -24.02 49.16 8.91
CA GLU A 129 -23.56 48.44 7.71
C GLU A 129 -22.03 48.31 7.69
N LYS A 130 -21.30 49.36 8.12
CA LYS A 130 -19.84 49.28 8.30
C LYS A 130 -19.46 48.24 9.35
N LYS A 131 -20.17 48.22 10.49
CA LYS A 131 -19.93 47.24 11.55
C LYS A 131 -20.25 45.81 11.08
N LYS A 132 -21.31 45.63 10.29
CA LYS A 132 -21.68 44.34 9.70
C LYS A 132 -20.61 43.84 8.72
N LEU A 133 -20.10 44.71 7.85
CA LEU A 133 -19.04 44.38 6.89
C LEU A 133 -17.70 44.05 7.58
N LEU A 134 -17.34 44.78 8.64
CA LEU A 134 -16.15 44.46 9.44
C LEU A 134 -16.26 43.07 10.08
N LEU A 135 -17.42 42.77 10.65
CA LEU A 135 -17.69 41.48 11.28
C LEU A 135 -17.70 40.35 10.26
N GLU A 136 -18.23 40.59 9.05
CA GLU A 136 -18.22 39.63 7.95
C GLU A 136 -16.80 39.37 7.42
N ASN A 137 -15.98 40.40 7.26
CA ASN A 137 -14.56 40.25 6.89
C ASN A 137 -13.78 39.48 7.96
N GLN A 138 -14.01 39.79 9.23
CA GLN A 138 -13.34 39.11 10.33
C GLN A 138 -13.74 37.63 10.38
N LYS A 139 -15.03 37.33 10.18
CA LYS A 139 -15.54 35.97 10.04
C LYS A 139 -14.90 35.24 8.86
N LEU A 140 -14.81 35.88 7.70
CA LEU A 140 -14.19 35.31 6.50
C LEU A 140 -12.71 35.00 6.73
N LEU A 141 -11.98 35.88 7.41
CA LEU A 141 -10.57 35.67 7.76
C LEU A 141 -10.39 34.46 8.68
N TYR A 142 -11.24 34.31 9.69
CA TYR A 142 -11.24 33.13 10.56
C TYR A 142 -11.53 31.85 9.78
N THR A 143 -12.54 31.85 8.91
CA THR A 143 -12.83 30.70 8.05
C THR A 143 -11.64 30.36 7.14
N PHE A 144 -10.95 31.36 6.60
CA PHE A 144 -9.78 31.15 5.76
C PHE A 144 -8.61 30.54 6.53
N GLN A 145 -8.36 30.98 7.76
CA GLN A 145 -7.34 30.39 8.63
C GLN A 145 -7.66 28.94 8.96
N ASP A 146 -8.90 28.64 9.33
CA ASP A 146 -9.37 27.31 9.68
C ASP A 146 -9.29 26.33 8.50
N GLU A 147 -9.72 26.75 7.31
CA GLU A 147 -9.59 25.97 6.08
C GLU A 147 -8.12 25.73 5.71
N THR A 148 -7.25 26.73 5.89
CA THR A 148 -5.80 26.58 5.62
C THR A 148 -5.16 25.56 6.55
N GLN A 149 -5.49 25.62 7.85
CA GLN A 149 -5.02 24.67 8.84
C GLN A 149 -5.47 23.25 8.49
N THR A 150 -6.74 23.08 8.11
CA THR A 150 -7.29 21.78 7.68
C THR A 150 -6.55 21.21 6.46
N ILE A 151 -6.20 22.05 5.49
CA ILE A 151 -5.41 21.64 4.32
C ILE A 151 -4.01 21.16 4.75
N MET A 152 -3.33 21.91 5.63
CA MET A 152 -2.00 21.52 6.13
C MET A 152 -2.03 20.18 6.84
N GLU A 153 -3.01 19.94 7.71
CA GLU A 153 -3.19 18.66 8.40
C GLU A 153 -3.45 17.51 7.41
N ASN A 154 -4.25 17.77 6.38
CA ASN A 154 -4.53 16.78 5.34
C ASN A 154 -3.30 16.47 4.47
N GLN A 155 -2.44 17.46 4.21
CA GLN A 155 -1.15 17.26 3.55
C GLN A 155 -0.20 16.40 4.40
N GLN A 156 -0.14 16.62 5.71
CA GLN A 156 0.66 15.78 6.62
C GLN A 156 0.19 14.32 6.61
N LYS A 157 -1.13 14.08 6.74
CA LYS A 157 -1.71 12.73 6.64
C LYS A 157 -1.41 12.07 5.29
N LEU A 158 -1.30 12.84 4.20
CA LEU A 158 -0.97 12.33 2.88
C LEU A 158 0.50 11.90 2.77
N LEU A 159 1.41 12.59 3.47
CA LEU A 159 2.80 12.17 3.61
C LEU A 159 2.90 10.82 4.31
N GLU A 160 2.17 10.62 5.43
CA GLU A 160 2.12 9.33 6.12
C GLU A 160 1.64 8.19 5.20
N ILE A 161 0.58 8.43 4.42
CA ILE A 161 0.08 7.45 3.44
C ILE A 161 1.15 7.15 2.37
N SER A 162 1.89 8.17 1.95
CA SER A 162 2.95 8.01 0.94
C SER A 162 4.12 7.20 1.45
N GLU A 163 4.52 7.42 2.71
CA GLU A 163 5.53 6.62 3.38
C GLU A 163 5.10 5.15 3.47
N LEU A 164 3.86 4.90 3.91
CA LEU A 164 3.31 3.54 3.98
C LEU A 164 3.29 2.84 2.61
N ILE A 165 2.90 3.55 1.54
CA ILE A 165 2.93 3.01 0.18
C ILE A 165 4.37 2.69 -0.27
N ASN A 166 5.35 3.54 0.07
CA ASN A 166 6.75 3.29 -0.27
C ASN A 166 7.29 2.06 0.45
N THR A 167 7.03 1.93 1.75
CA THR A 167 7.38 0.72 2.51
C THR A 167 6.72 -0.52 1.92
N MET A 168 5.44 -0.41 1.51
CA MET A 168 4.76 -1.53 0.87
C MET A 168 5.37 -1.89 -0.48
N GLY A 169 5.77 -0.90 -1.28
CA GLY A 169 6.42 -1.09 -2.57
C GLY A 169 7.76 -1.83 -2.43
N GLN A 170 8.60 -1.40 -1.49
CA GLN A 170 9.88 -2.08 -1.20
C GLN A 170 9.65 -3.55 -0.79
N LYS A 171 8.68 -3.80 0.10
CA LYS A 171 8.33 -5.16 0.54
C LYS A 171 7.80 -6.06 -0.59
N LEU A 172 7.19 -5.51 -1.64
CA LEU A 172 6.78 -6.26 -2.82
C LEU A 172 7.98 -6.63 -3.69
N THR A 173 8.88 -5.68 -3.94
CA THR A 173 10.11 -5.95 -4.70
C THR A 173 10.98 -7.03 -4.04
N ASP A 174 11.11 -6.99 -2.70
CA ASP A 174 11.83 -8.02 -1.95
C ASP A 174 11.15 -9.40 -2.04
N GLN A 175 9.81 -9.43 -2.14
CA GLN A 175 9.03 -10.67 -2.28
C GLN A 175 9.19 -11.28 -3.67
N ASP A 176 9.18 -10.47 -4.73
CA ASP A 176 9.41 -10.93 -6.10
C ASP A 176 10.77 -11.66 -6.21
N LEU A 177 11.83 -11.06 -5.68
CA LEU A 177 13.17 -11.67 -5.65
C LEU A 177 13.19 -13.01 -4.89
N THR A 178 12.46 -13.10 -3.78
CA THR A 178 12.38 -14.33 -2.98
C THR A 178 11.63 -15.43 -3.72
N ILE A 179 10.61 -15.09 -4.51
CA ILE A 179 9.81 -16.06 -5.27
C ILE A 179 10.60 -16.61 -6.45
N ASP A 180 11.35 -15.77 -7.16
CA ASP A 180 12.22 -16.23 -8.24
C ASP A 180 13.22 -17.28 -7.73
N GLN A 181 13.82 -17.03 -6.56
CA GLN A 181 14.69 -17.99 -5.89
C GLN A 181 13.95 -19.31 -5.57
N ILE A 182 12.73 -19.24 -5.02
CA ILE A 182 11.93 -20.44 -4.69
C ILE A 182 11.52 -21.20 -5.94
N LEU A 183 11.22 -20.50 -7.04
CA LEU A 183 10.88 -21.10 -8.32
C LEU A 183 12.05 -21.91 -8.85
N ASP A 184 13.26 -21.37 -8.78
CA ASP A 184 14.47 -22.06 -9.20
C ASP A 184 14.86 -23.20 -8.25
N ASP A 185 14.67 -23.04 -6.93
CA ASP A 185 14.80 -24.12 -5.95
C ASP A 185 13.79 -25.24 -6.22
N SER A 186 12.54 -24.90 -6.56
CA SER A 186 11.50 -25.88 -6.86
C SER A 186 11.80 -26.65 -8.15
N LYS A 187 12.29 -25.97 -9.20
CA LYS A 187 12.77 -26.63 -10.43
C LYS A 187 13.93 -27.57 -10.13
N SER A 188 14.87 -27.13 -9.30
CA SER A 188 16.03 -27.94 -8.89
C SER A 188 15.62 -29.15 -8.07
N SER A 189 14.68 -28.97 -7.13
CA SER A 189 14.10 -30.04 -6.33
C SER A 189 13.33 -31.04 -7.19
N LEU A 190 12.53 -30.58 -8.16
CA LEU A 190 11.84 -31.45 -9.12
C LEU A 190 12.85 -32.31 -9.91
N LYS A 191 13.92 -31.69 -10.42
CA LYS A 191 15.01 -32.41 -11.11
C LYS A 191 15.69 -33.42 -10.19
N ASN A 192 15.94 -33.07 -8.94
CA ASN A 192 16.53 -33.97 -7.95
C ASN A 192 15.61 -35.16 -7.64
N VAL A 193 14.31 -34.94 -7.52
CA VAL A 193 13.32 -36.01 -7.33
C VAL A 193 13.23 -36.90 -8.57
N GLN A 194 13.23 -36.33 -9.77
CA GLN A 194 13.26 -37.11 -11.02
C GLN A 194 14.51 -37.99 -11.09
N LYS A 195 15.68 -37.40 -10.87
CA LYS A 195 16.96 -38.12 -10.83
C LYS A 195 16.99 -39.17 -9.72
N SER A 196 16.42 -38.87 -8.55
CA SER A 196 16.31 -39.82 -7.44
C SER A 196 15.41 -41.00 -7.81
N ASN A 197 14.29 -40.77 -8.48
CA ASN A 197 13.41 -41.83 -8.98
C ASN A 197 14.10 -42.68 -10.05
N GLU A 198 14.83 -42.07 -10.99
CA GLU A 198 15.65 -42.80 -11.97
C GLU A 198 16.66 -43.71 -11.26
N ASN A 199 17.39 -43.17 -10.28
CA ASN A 199 18.35 -43.93 -9.48
C ASN A 199 17.69 -45.07 -8.68
N LEU A 200 16.49 -44.86 -8.13
CA LEU A 200 15.73 -45.90 -7.41
C LEU A 200 15.30 -47.01 -8.36
N ILE A 201 14.83 -46.67 -9.56
CA ILE A 201 14.45 -47.63 -10.59
C ILE A 201 15.67 -48.46 -11.00
N ASP A 202 16.80 -47.82 -11.24
CA ASP A 202 18.04 -48.50 -11.61
C ASP A 202 18.60 -49.35 -10.46
N SER A 203 18.51 -48.87 -9.23
CA SER A 203 18.89 -49.63 -8.03
C SER A 203 18.00 -50.86 -7.85
N LYS A 204 16.69 -50.75 -8.12
CA LYS A 204 15.77 -51.90 -8.08
C LYS A 204 16.13 -52.94 -9.13
N LYS A 205 16.36 -52.51 -10.38
CA LYS A 205 16.81 -53.42 -11.46
C LYS A 205 18.13 -54.11 -11.11
N TYR A 206 19.05 -53.39 -10.48
CA TYR A 206 20.33 -53.93 -10.06
C TYR A 206 20.18 -54.94 -8.92
N SER A 207 19.34 -54.63 -7.92
CA SER A 207 19.01 -55.51 -6.80
C SER A 207 18.37 -56.82 -7.27
N GLU A 208 17.40 -56.78 -8.19
CA GLU A 208 16.77 -57.97 -8.75
C GLU A 208 17.78 -58.89 -9.46
N LYS A 209 18.71 -58.31 -10.23
CA LYS A 209 19.77 -59.06 -10.92
C LYS A 209 20.78 -59.66 -9.94
N ILE A 210 21.14 -58.94 -8.88
CA ILE A 210 22.08 -59.41 -7.87
C ILE A 210 21.46 -60.51 -7.01
N GLY A 211 20.22 -60.33 -6.55
CA GLY A 211 19.52 -61.31 -5.72
C GLY A 211 19.40 -62.67 -6.41
N GLY A 212 19.07 -62.69 -7.71
CA GLY A 212 19.05 -63.93 -8.49
C GLY A 212 20.42 -64.62 -8.56
N ARG A 213 21.51 -63.87 -8.74
CA ARG A 213 22.87 -64.44 -8.80
C ARG A 213 23.33 -64.99 -7.45
N TRP A 214 23.02 -64.32 -6.35
CA TRP A 214 23.30 -64.82 -5.00
C TRP A 214 22.48 -66.07 -4.67
N SER A 215 21.20 -66.12 -5.07
CA SER A 215 20.37 -67.30 -4.88
C SER A 215 20.95 -68.54 -5.58
N VAL A 216 21.42 -68.38 -6.83
CA VAL A 216 22.09 -69.46 -7.56
C VAL A 216 23.40 -69.87 -6.88
N PHE A 217 24.20 -68.91 -6.41
CA PHE A 217 25.44 -69.19 -5.68
C PHE A 217 25.19 -70.01 -4.41
N PHE A 218 24.19 -69.65 -3.60
CA PHE A 218 23.84 -70.40 -2.39
C PHE A 218 23.27 -71.78 -2.69
N LEU A 219 22.52 -71.94 -3.80
CA LEU A 219 22.04 -73.26 -4.24
C LEU A 219 23.21 -74.19 -4.58
N ILE A 220 24.17 -73.71 -5.37
CA ILE A 220 25.38 -74.48 -5.73
C ILE A 220 26.17 -74.84 -4.46
N LEU A 221 26.38 -73.88 -3.57
CA LEU A 221 27.08 -74.11 -2.30
C LEU A 221 26.36 -75.17 -1.44
N SER A 222 25.03 -75.13 -1.38
CA SER A 222 24.23 -76.11 -0.65
C SER A 222 24.37 -77.52 -1.24
N VAL A 223 24.42 -77.66 -2.57
CA VAL A 223 24.64 -78.96 -3.22
C VAL A 223 26.04 -79.49 -2.94
N ILE A 224 27.06 -78.63 -2.99
CA ILE A 224 28.44 -79.01 -2.66
C ILE A 224 28.54 -79.50 -1.21
N LEU A 225 27.91 -78.78 -0.27
CA LEU A 225 27.86 -79.19 1.13
C LEU A 225 27.17 -80.55 1.31
N LEU A 226 26.08 -80.80 0.58
CA LEU A 226 25.35 -82.06 0.66
C LEU A 226 26.16 -83.24 0.11
N ILE A 227 26.96 -83.01 -0.95
CA ILE A 227 27.90 -84.01 -1.48
C ILE A 227 29.03 -84.28 -0.48
N LEU A 228 29.58 -83.24 0.14
CA LEU A 228 30.63 -83.39 1.15
C LEU A 228 30.15 -84.15 2.39
N ASP A 229 28.91 -83.94 2.80
CA ASP A 229 28.29 -84.67 3.92
C ASP A 229 28.06 -86.14 3.54
N TYR A 230 27.55 -86.41 2.34
CA TYR A 230 27.38 -87.78 1.83
C TYR A 230 28.70 -88.55 1.70
N LEU A 231 29.79 -87.90 1.28
CA LEU A 231 31.12 -88.54 1.18
C LEU A 231 31.79 -88.78 2.53
N LYS A 232 31.36 -88.08 3.59
CA LYS A 232 31.91 -88.19 4.93
C LYS A 232 31.11 -89.15 5.82
N SER A 233 29.83 -89.39 5.48
CA SER A 233 28.99 -90.43 6.07
C SER A 233 29.28 -91.82 5.50
#